data_AF-A0A941G8G9-F1
#
_entry.id   AF-A0A941G8G9-F1
#
_cell.length_a   1.000
_cell.length_b   1.000
_cell.length_c   1.000
_cell.angle_alpha   90.00
_cell.angle_beta   90.00
_cell.angle_gamma   90.00
#
_symmetry.space_group_name_H-M   'P 1'
#
loop_
_entity.id
_entity.type
_entity.pdbx_description
1 polymer ?
#
loop_
_entity_poly.entity_id
_entity_poly.type
_entity_poly.pdbx_seq_one_letter_code
_entity_poly.pdbx_strand_id
1 'polypeptide(L)' 'PIVKGSAKLALEGDKGELGEQAILALAQALDTYIPTPERAVDGAFLMPVEDVFSISGRGTVVTGRIERGIIKVG' A
#
# COMPACT_ATOMS: atom_id res chain seq x y z
N PRO A 1 -17.15 5.94 -4.61
CA PRO A 1 -17.29 5.89 -6.09
C PRO A 1 -17.47 4.43 -6.53
N ILE A 2 -18.18 4.17 -7.63
CA ILE A 2 -18.34 2.82 -8.20
C ILE A 2 -17.75 2.84 -9.61
N VAL A 3 -16.71 2.03 -9.85
CA VAL A 3 -16.08 1.86 -11.16
C VAL A 3 -16.43 0.48 -11.69
N LYS A 4 -16.99 0.40 -12.90
CA LYS A 4 -17.35 -0.86 -13.56
C LYS A 4 -16.18 -1.33 -14.42
N GLY A 5 -15.76 -2.57 -14.26
CA GLY A 5 -14.65 -3.16 -15.02
C GLY A 5 -14.49 -4.65 -14.77
N SER A 6 -13.44 -5.23 -15.34
CA SER A 6 -13.08 -6.63 -15.26
C SER A 6 -11.58 -6.78 -15.00
N ALA A 7 -11.22 -7.26 -13.82
CA ALA A 7 -9.82 -7.52 -13.46
C ALA A 7 -9.17 -8.57 -14.38
N LYS A 8 -9.96 -9.54 -14.86
CA LYS A 8 -9.48 -10.56 -15.79
C LYS A 8 -9.05 -9.94 -17.13
N LEU A 9 -9.90 -9.09 -17.73
CA LEU A 9 -9.59 -8.45 -19.01
C LEU A 9 -8.37 -7.54 -18.89
N ALA A 10 -8.25 -6.80 -17.78
CA ALA A 10 -7.07 -6.00 -17.51
C ALA A 10 -5.78 -6.85 -17.41
N LEU A 11 -5.84 -8.01 -16.73
CA LEU A 11 -4.69 -8.93 -16.64
C LEU A 11 -4.33 -9.58 -17.99
N GLU A 12 -5.33 -9.78 -18.86
CA GLU A 12 -5.13 -10.29 -20.22
C GLU A 12 -4.66 -9.20 -21.21
N GLY A 13 -4.48 -7.95 -20.75
CA GLY A 13 -3.95 -6.82 -21.53
C GLY A 13 -4.98 -6.08 -22.39
N ASP A 14 -6.27 -6.20 -22.06
CA ASP A 14 -7.33 -5.44 -22.72
C ASP A 14 -7.24 -3.95 -22.33
N LYS A 15 -7.04 -3.09 -23.33
CA LYS A 15 -6.94 -1.63 -23.17
C LYS A 15 -8.28 -0.90 -23.28
N GLY A 16 -9.38 -1.64 -23.41
CA GLY A 16 -10.74 -1.10 -23.45
C GLY A 16 -11.21 -0.56 -22.10
N GLU A 17 -12.42 0.02 -22.12
CA GLU A 17 -13.04 0.67 -20.95
C GLU A 17 -13.21 -0.25 -19.75
N LEU A 18 -13.41 -1.55 -19.98
CA LEU A 18 -13.58 -2.56 -18.92
C LEU A 18 -12.26 -3.18 -18.44
N GLY A 19 -11.18 -3.04 -19.19
CA GLY A 19 -9.87 -3.63 -18.88
C GLY A 19 -8.97 -2.65 -18.12
N GLU A 20 -7.79 -2.35 -18.67
CA GLU A 20 -6.78 -1.46 -18.06
C GLU A 20 -7.36 -0.07 -17.70
N GLN A 21 -8.24 0.49 -18.53
CA GLN A 21 -8.81 1.81 -18.27
C GLN A 21 -9.67 1.83 -17.00
N ALA A 22 -10.42 0.77 -16.71
CA ALA A 22 -11.19 0.67 -15.47
C ALA A 22 -10.27 0.63 -14.23
N ILE A 23 -9.11 -0.02 -14.33
CA ILE A 23 -8.13 -0.05 -13.23
C ILE A 23 -7.52 1.33 -13.00
N LEU A 24 -7.17 2.06 -14.06
CA LEU A 24 -6.68 3.43 -13.95
C LEU A 24 -7.74 4.38 -13.38
N ALA A 25 -9.00 4.24 -13.80
CA ALA A 25 -10.12 5.01 -13.24
C ALA A 25 -10.34 4.69 -11.76
N LEU A 26 -10.17 3.42 -11.35
CA LEU A 26 -10.23 3.02 -9.95
C LEU A 26 -9.07 3.63 -9.14
N ALA A 27 -7.84 3.60 -9.67
CA ALA A 27 -6.69 4.23 -9.03
C ALA A 27 -6.90 5.74 -8.84
N GLN A 28 -7.39 6.43 -9.87
CA GLN A 28 -7.73 7.85 -9.78
C GLN A 28 -8.84 8.12 -8.75
N ALA A 29 -9.82 7.22 -8.64
CA ALA A 29 -10.86 7.33 -7.62
C ALA A 29 -10.29 7.17 -6.20
N LEU A 30 -9.27 6.33 -6.00
CA LEU A 30 -8.57 6.25 -4.71
C LEU A 30 -7.90 7.58 -4.37
N ASP A 31 -7.15 8.15 -5.33
CA ASP A 31 -6.40 9.41 -5.12
C ASP A 31 -7.33 10.60 -4.85
N THR A 32 -8.49 10.65 -5.49
CA THR A 32 -9.41 11.81 -5.44
C THR A 32 -10.47 11.70 -4.35
N TYR A 33 -10.92 10.49 -4.01
CA TYR A 33 -11.99 10.29 -3.04
C TYR A 33 -11.46 10.03 -1.63
N ILE A 34 -10.30 9.39 -1.48
CA ILE A 34 -9.72 9.10 -0.17
C ILE A 34 -8.71 10.19 0.16
N PRO A 35 -8.95 11.00 1.21
CA PRO A 35 -7.99 12.02 1.60
C PRO A 35 -6.68 11.37 2.04
N THR A 36 -5.57 12.04 1.74
CA THR A 36 -4.26 11.59 2.21
C THR A 36 -4.24 11.57 3.74
N PRO A 37 -3.93 10.43 4.39
CA PRO A 37 -3.89 10.37 5.84
C PRO A 37 -2.72 11.18 6.38
N GLU A 38 -2.96 11.91 7.47
CA GLU A 38 -1.90 12.59 8.21
C GLU A 38 -0.97 11.54 8.84
N ARG A 39 0.35 11.74 8.71
CA ARG A 39 1.34 10.83 9.29
C ARG A 39 1.74 11.34 10.67
N ALA A 40 1.60 10.51 11.69
CA ALA A 40 2.04 10.82 13.05
C ALA A 40 3.57 10.72 13.19
N VAL A 41 4.29 11.66 12.60
CA VAL A 41 5.77 11.67 12.61
C VAL A 41 6.36 12.14 13.95
N ASP A 42 5.56 12.85 14.74
CA ASP A 42 5.96 13.35 16.05
C ASP A 42 5.78 12.29 17.15
N GLY A 43 6.62 12.38 18.18
CA GLY A 43 6.57 11.51 19.35
C GLY A 43 7.49 10.29 19.28
N ALA A 44 7.43 9.46 20.32
CA ALA A 44 8.25 8.26 20.42
C ALA A 44 7.85 7.23 19.36
N PHE A 45 8.87 6.60 18.76
CA PHE A 45 8.72 5.53 17.78
C PHE A 45 7.83 4.40 18.33
N LEU A 46 6.85 4.00 17.53
CA LEU A 46 5.97 2.87 17.79
C LEU A 46 5.62 2.18 16.48
N MET A 47 5.88 0.88 16.40
CA MET A 47 5.57 0.03 15.25
C MET A 47 5.04 -1.31 15.76
N PRO A 48 3.76 -1.64 15.52
CA PRO A 48 3.24 -2.99 15.76
C PRO A 48 3.98 -4.01 14.88
N VAL A 49 4.34 -5.15 15.45
CA VAL A 49 4.95 -6.25 14.69
C VAL A 49 3.84 -7.10 14.08
N GLU A 50 3.81 -7.16 12.75
CA GLU A 50 2.87 -7.99 11.97
C GLU A 50 3.43 -9.39 11.73
N ASP A 51 4.72 -9.52 11.42
CA ASP A 51 5.37 -10.81 11.20
C ASP A 51 6.87 -10.76 11.55
N VAL A 52 7.48 -11.93 11.73
CA VAL A 52 8.88 -12.10 12.12
C VAL A 52 9.57 -13.14 11.24
N PHE A 53 10.66 -12.74 10.60
CA PHE A 53 11.47 -13.57 9.73
C PHE A 53 12.87 -13.76 10.30
N SER A 54 13.45 -14.94 10.06
CA SER A 54 14.89 -15.18 10.25
C SER A 54 15.56 -15.32 8.89
N ILE A 55 16.34 -14.31 8.50
CA ILE A 55 16.99 -14.25 7.18
C ILE A 55 18.48 -14.58 7.35
N SER A 56 18.95 -15.65 6.71
CA SER A 56 20.36 -16.05 6.76
C SER A 56 21.27 -14.91 6.28
N GLY A 57 22.31 -14.61 7.06
CA GLY A 57 23.25 -13.50 6.78
C GLY A 57 22.73 -12.09 7.09
N ARG A 58 21.45 -11.93 7.48
CA ARG A 58 20.86 -10.62 7.86
C ARG A 58 20.35 -10.57 9.30
N GLY A 59 19.96 -11.72 9.86
CA GLY A 59 19.41 -11.84 11.22
C GLY A 59 17.89 -11.82 11.26
N THR A 60 17.34 -11.51 12.44
CA THR A 60 15.89 -11.39 12.65
C THR A 60 15.36 -10.09 12.04
N VAL A 61 14.31 -10.19 11.23
CA VAL A 61 13.63 -9.05 10.61
C VAL A 61 12.18 -9.08 11.03
N VAL A 62 11.71 -7.98 11.62
CA VAL A 62 10.30 -7.75 11.93
C VAL A 62 9.66 -6.89 10.84
N THR A 63 8.41 -7.16 10.49
CA THR A 63 7.63 -6.33 9.54
C THR A 63 6.45 -5.70 10.25
N GLY A 64 6.01 -4.54 9.76
CA GLY A 64 4.84 -3.82 10.25
C GLY A 64 4.79 -2.40 9.73
N ARG A 65 3.62 -1.76 9.82
CA ARG A 65 3.49 -0.32 9.57
C ARG A 65 3.92 0.48 10.80
N ILE A 66 4.76 1.50 10.62
CA ILE A 66 5.06 2.46 11.68
C ILE A 66 3.78 3.24 12.00
N GLU A 67 3.32 3.13 13.25
CA GLU A 67 2.14 3.82 13.74
C GLU A 67 2.47 5.28 14.10
N ARG A 68 3.65 5.50 14.72
CA ARG A 68 4.11 6.82 15.13
C ARG A 68 5.63 6.94 15.17
N GLY A 69 6.12 8.16 14.98
CA GLY A 69 7.52 8.53 15.14
C GLY A 69 8.37 8.15 13.94
N ILE A 70 9.69 8.33 14.08
CA ILE A 70 10.68 8.04 13.06
C ILE A 70 11.75 7.13 13.67
N ILE A 71 12.12 6.07 12.96
CA ILE A 71 13.29 5.25 13.27
C ILE A 71 14.37 5.47 12.22
N LYS A 72 15.62 5.57 12.66
CA LYS A 72 16.81 5.59 11.79
C LYS A 72 17.60 4.32 12.03
N VAL A 73 18.42 3.94 11.05
CA VAL A 73 19.35 2.82 11.22
C VAL A 73 20.49 3.26 12.11
N GLY A 74 20.82 2.47 13.14
CA GLY A 74 21.91 2.75 14.08
C GLY A 74 21.53 3.76 15.15
#